data_AF-A0A635D2Z5-F1
#
_entry.id   AF-A0A635D2Z5-F1
#
_cell.length_a   1.000
_cell.length_b   1.000
_cell.length_c   1.000
_cell.angle_alpha   90.00
_cell.angle_beta   90.00
_cell.angle_gamma   90.00
#
_symmetry.space_group_name_H-M   'P 1'
#
loop_
_entity.id
_entity.type
_entity.pdbx_description
1 polymer ?
#
loop_
_entity_poly.entity_id
_entity_poly.type
_entity_poly.pdbx_seq_one_letter_code
_entity_poly.pdbx_strand_id
1 'polypeptide(L)'
;MSAPDINGLLMAHPYGAVILVVLFLVVMAFLNLRRREKASTRRHRRYRATAGRVLDKLTRLPGDGQRLSYLRKVSPYVFEELLLSAFERQGLTVVRNASYSGDGGLDGQVIIDGEHWLIQAKRYSRAVSPAHVEDFDRLLLQSGRRGLFIHTGRTGKMSRTIRTASPRLRIISGQRLLAILAGQDVRQYL
;
A
#
# COMPACT_ATOMS: atom_id res chain seq x y z
N MET A 1 -24.48 -51.75 -42.11
CA MET A 1 -23.46 -50.79 -41.63
C MET A 1 -23.42 -50.90 -40.12
N SER A 2 -22.55 -51.77 -39.61
CA SER A 2 -22.48 -52.09 -38.18
C SER A 2 -21.67 -51.03 -37.45
N ALA A 3 -22.21 -50.49 -36.36
CA ALA A 3 -21.52 -49.51 -35.52
C ALA A 3 -20.23 -50.11 -34.95
N PRO A 4 -19.12 -49.35 -34.87
CA PRO A 4 -17.90 -49.85 -34.27
C PRO A 4 -18.11 -50.07 -32.76
N ASP A 5 -17.71 -51.26 -32.31
CA ASP A 5 -17.91 -51.76 -30.96
C ASP A 5 -16.93 -51.06 -29.98
N ILE A 6 -17.32 -49.85 -29.59
CA ILE A 6 -16.57 -48.92 -28.73
C ILE A 6 -16.27 -49.50 -27.34
N ASN A 7 -17.01 -50.51 -26.90
CA ASN A 7 -16.81 -51.16 -25.61
C ASN A 7 -15.58 -52.07 -25.56
N GLY A 8 -15.15 -52.67 -26.69
CA GLY A 8 -13.99 -53.56 -26.74
C GLY A 8 -12.65 -52.82 -26.61
N LEU A 9 -12.58 -51.58 -27.07
CA LEU A 9 -11.35 -50.77 -27.03
C LEU A 9 -11.05 -50.22 -25.62
N LEU A 10 -12.09 -49.95 -24.83
CA LEU A 10 -11.98 -49.49 -23.44
C LEU A 10 -11.53 -50.60 -22.47
N MET A 11 -11.80 -51.87 -22.79
CA MET A 11 -11.38 -53.02 -21.97
C MET A 11 -9.92 -53.46 -22.20
N ALA A 12 -9.28 -53.01 -23.29
CA ALA A 12 -7.92 -53.43 -23.64
C ALA A 12 -6.81 -52.69 -22.87
N HIS A 13 -7.09 -51.47 -22.36
CA HIS A 13 -6.08 -50.64 -21.68
C HIS A 13 -6.67 -49.92 -20.46
N PRO A 14 -7.17 -50.64 -19.43
CA PRO A 14 -7.73 -50.03 -18.22
C PRO A 14 -6.72 -49.05 -17.56
N TYR A 15 -5.43 -49.34 -17.69
CA TYR A 15 -4.34 -48.48 -17.22
C TYR A 15 -4.22 -47.16 -18.00
N GLY A 16 -4.53 -47.13 -19.30
CA GLY A 16 -4.43 -45.91 -20.12
C GLY A 16 -5.48 -44.86 -19.73
N ALA A 17 -6.72 -45.30 -19.50
CA ALA A 17 -7.78 -44.43 -19.00
C ALA A 17 -7.47 -43.91 -17.59
N VAL A 18 -6.95 -44.77 -16.71
CA VAL A 18 -6.54 -44.39 -15.34
C VAL A 18 -5.40 -43.38 -15.37
N ILE A 19 -4.38 -43.56 -16.20
CA ILE A 19 -3.26 -42.62 -16.36
C ILE A 19 -3.76 -41.26 -16.82
N LEU A 20 -4.69 -41.22 -17.78
CA LEU A 20 -5.23 -39.96 -18.30
C LEU A 20 -6.04 -39.20 -17.25
N VAL A 21 -6.83 -39.91 -16.43
CA VAL A 21 -7.56 -39.33 -15.29
C VAL A 21 -6.59 -38.81 -14.22
N VAL A 22 -5.56 -39.58 -13.86
CA VAL A 22 -4.54 -39.13 -12.88
C VAL A 22 -3.79 -37.91 -13.40
N LEU A 23 -3.38 -37.92 -14.67
CA LEU A 23 -2.72 -36.78 -15.31
C LEU A 23 -3.63 -35.54 -15.31
N PHE A 24 -4.91 -35.71 -15.64
CA PHE A 24 -5.90 -34.63 -15.59
C PHE A 24 -6.05 -34.07 -14.16
N LEU A 25 -6.14 -34.92 -13.15
CA LEU A 25 -6.22 -34.51 -11.75
C LEU A 25 -4.95 -33.78 -11.29
N VAL A 26 -3.76 -34.24 -11.69
CA VAL A 26 -2.47 -33.58 -11.40
C VAL A 26 -2.40 -32.22 -12.06
N VAL A 27 -2.79 -32.12 -13.34
CA VAL A 27 -2.84 -30.85 -14.07
C VAL A 27 -3.84 -29.90 -13.42
N MET A 28 -5.04 -30.38 -13.07
CA MET A 28 -6.06 -29.57 -12.40
C MET A 28 -5.60 -29.11 -11.01
N ALA A 29 -4.97 -29.98 -10.22
CA ALA A 29 -4.39 -29.62 -8.92
C ALA A 29 -3.29 -28.57 -9.09
N PHE A 30 -2.40 -28.75 -10.07
CA PHE A 30 -1.32 -27.82 -10.38
C PHE A 30 -1.85 -26.44 -10.84
N LEU A 31 -2.87 -26.43 -11.71
CA LEU A 31 -3.54 -25.20 -12.14
C LEU A 31 -4.26 -24.49 -10.97
N ASN A 32 -4.88 -25.24 -10.06
CA ASN A 32 -5.56 -24.69 -8.88
C ASN A 32 -4.57 -24.12 -7.86
N LEU A 33 -3.45 -24.82 -7.62
CA LEU A 33 -2.36 -24.36 -6.76
C LEU A 33 -1.67 -23.12 -7.33
N ARG A 34 -1.51 -23.02 -8.66
CA ARG A 34 -0.96 -21.83 -9.34
C ARG A 34 -1.91 -20.63 -9.35
N ARG A 35 -3.22 -20.84 -9.28
CA ARG A 35 -4.24 -19.76 -9.40
C ARG A 35 -4.64 -19.09 -8.09
N ARG A 36 -4.24 -19.61 -6.93
CA ARG A 36 -4.60 -19.00 -5.64
C ARG A 36 -3.64 -17.87 -5.28
N GLU A 37 -3.80 -16.72 -5.92
CA GLU A 37 -3.23 -15.47 -5.43
C GLU A 37 -3.70 -15.27 -3.97
N LYS A 38 -2.77 -15.12 -3.02
CA LYS A 38 -3.11 -14.97 -1.61
C LYS A 38 -4.08 -13.80 -1.44
N ALA A 39 -5.09 -13.94 -0.58
CA ALA A 39 -6.07 -12.87 -0.37
C ALA A 39 -5.41 -11.53 0.00
N SER A 40 -4.29 -11.56 0.71
CA SER A 40 -3.51 -10.36 1.03
C SER A 40 -2.97 -9.65 -0.20
N THR A 41 -2.30 -10.35 -1.12
CA THR A 41 -1.72 -9.73 -2.32
C THR A 41 -2.80 -9.14 -3.22
N ARG A 42 -3.96 -9.79 -3.33
CA ARG A 42 -5.13 -9.23 -4.04
C ARG A 42 -5.63 -7.93 -3.40
N ARG A 43 -5.67 -7.85 -2.06
CA ARG A 43 -6.01 -6.60 -1.35
C ARG A 43 -4.98 -5.50 -1.62
N HIS A 44 -3.68 -5.82 -1.55
CA HIS A 44 -2.60 -4.85 -1.83
C HIS A 44 -2.73 -4.29 -3.25
N ARG A 45 -2.92 -5.16 -4.25
CA ARG A 45 -3.15 -4.74 -5.64
C ARG A 45 -4.36 -3.81 -5.76
N ARG A 46 -5.47 -4.13 -5.08
CA ARG A 46 -6.69 -3.29 -5.09
C ARG A 46 -6.45 -1.93 -4.46
N TYR A 47 -5.73 -1.86 -3.34
CA TYR A 47 -5.42 -0.58 -2.69
C TYR A 47 -4.50 0.27 -3.54
N ARG A 48 -3.45 -0.31 -4.14
CA ARG A 48 -2.58 0.37 -5.11
C ARG A 48 -3.34 0.91 -6.32
N ALA A 49 -4.21 0.09 -6.92
CA ALA A 49 -5.04 0.53 -8.05
C ALA A 49 -6.05 1.62 -7.64
N THR A 50 -6.52 1.61 -6.40
CA THR A 50 -7.40 2.66 -5.88
C THR A 50 -6.62 3.93 -5.58
N ALA A 51 -5.41 3.83 -5.04
CA ALA A 51 -4.49 4.94 -4.79
C ALA A 51 -4.16 5.69 -6.08
N GLY A 52 -3.86 4.98 -7.18
CA GLY A 52 -3.66 5.60 -8.50
C GLY A 52 -4.88 6.44 -8.94
N ARG A 53 -6.09 5.86 -8.84
CA ARG A 53 -7.33 6.58 -9.15
C ARG A 53 -7.58 7.78 -8.24
N VAL A 54 -7.16 7.70 -6.97
CA VAL A 54 -7.26 8.82 -6.03
C VAL A 54 -6.31 9.94 -6.45
N LEU A 55 -5.05 9.66 -6.81
CA LEU A 55 -4.12 10.69 -7.34
C LEU A 55 -4.74 11.42 -8.53
N ASP A 56 -5.23 10.66 -9.51
CA ASP A 56 -5.79 11.23 -10.74
C ASP A 56 -7.09 12.02 -10.47
N LYS A 57 -7.81 11.68 -9.40
CA LYS A 57 -8.99 12.44 -8.97
C LYS A 57 -8.61 13.73 -8.24
N LEU A 58 -7.54 13.75 -7.47
CA LEU A 58 -7.11 14.95 -6.73
C LEU A 58 -6.74 16.11 -7.66
N THR A 59 -6.15 15.81 -8.82
CA THR A 59 -5.81 16.83 -9.83
C THR A 59 -7.04 17.53 -10.41
N ARG A 60 -8.18 16.83 -10.47
CA ARG A 60 -9.45 17.34 -11.01
C ARG A 60 -10.28 18.11 -9.98
N LEU A 61 -9.94 18.01 -8.69
CA LEU A 61 -10.64 18.76 -7.65
C LEU A 61 -10.15 20.22 -7.64
N PRO A 62 -11.07 21.21 -7.58
CA PRO A 62 -10.75 22.61 -7.83
C PRO A 62 -10.01 23.32 -6.68
N GLY A 63 -10.05 22.79 -5.46
CA GLY A 63 -9.47 23.47 -4.31
C GLY A 63 -8.96 22.56 -3.20
N ASP A 64 -7.99 23.07 -2.45
CA ASP A 64 -7.27 22.35 -1.40
C ASP A 64 -8.19 21.83 -0.28
N GLY A 65 -9.17 22.63 0.11
CA GLY A 65 -10.18 22.20 1.10
C GLY A 65 -10.97 20.98 0.64
N GLN A 66 -11.34 20.93 -0.64
CA GLN A 66 -12.06 19.79 -1.22
C GLN A 66 -11.16 18.56 -1.35
N ARG A 67 -9.90 18.75 -1.78
CA ARG A 67 -8.88 17.69 -1.85
C ARG A 67 -8.63 17.06 -0.48
N LEU A 68 -8.42 17.87 0.56
CA LEU A 68 -8.25 17.37 1.93
C LEU A 68 -9.51 16.68 2.45
N SER A 69 -10.69 17.25 2.21
CA SER A 69 -11.96 16.61 2.58
C SER A 69 -12.14 15.25 1.91
N TYR A 70 -11.75 15.13 0.64
CA TYR A 70 -11.75 13.86 -0.09
C TYR A 70 -10.75 12.85 0.51
N LEU A 71 -9.51 13.25 0.77
CA LEU A 71 -8.49 12.40 1.40
C LEU A 71 -8.95 11.84 2.76
N ARG A 72 -9.71 12.62 3.54
CA ARG A 72 -10.26 12.17 4.83
C ARG A 72 -11.35 11.09 4.70
N LYS A 73 -11.91 10.89 3.51
CA LYS A 73 -12.91 9.84 3.22
C LYS A 73 -12.30 8.57 2.64
N VAL A 74 -11.04 8.64 2.18
CA VAL A 74 -10.31 7.48 1.67
C VAL A 74 -9.97 6.52 2.81
N SER A 75 -9.89 5.21 2.52
CA SER A 75 -9.50 4.22 3.53
C SER A 75 -8.04 4.43 3.97
N PRO A 76 -7.67 4.10 5.23
CA PRO A 76 -6.29 4.22 5.70
C PRO A 76 -5.27 3.53 4.78
N TYR A 77 -5.51 2.27 4.43
CA TYR A 77 -4.62 1.52 3.54
C TYR A 77 -4.49 2.11 2.13
N VAL A 78 -5.55 2.74 1.60
CA VAL A 78 -5.44 3.43 0.31
C VAL A 78 -4.67 4.74 0.47
N PHE A 79 -4.78 5.42 1.62
CA PHE A 79 -3.99 6.61 1.91
C PHE A 79 -2.49 6.28 2.09
N GLU A 80 -2.14 5.15 2.70
CA GLU A 80 -0.77 4.65 2.75
C GLU A 80 -0.23 4.43 1.33
N GLU A 81 -0.91 3.62 0.52
CA GLU A 81 -0.51 3.34 -0.85
C GLU A 81 -0.49 4.58 -1.76
N LEU A 82 -1.33 5.57 -1.46
CA LEU A 82 -1.37 6.86 -2.15
C LEU A 82 -0.03 7.59 -2.02
N LEU A 83 0.49 7.68 -0.79
CA LEU A 83 1.75 8.36 -0.51
C LEU A 83 2.93 7.63 -1.15
N LEU A 84 2.96 6.30 -0.99
CA LEU A 84 3.99 5.45 -1.59
C LEU A 84 3.99 5.56 -3.12
N SER A 85 2.81 5.54 -3.74
CA SER A 85 2.67 5.71 -5.19
C SER A 85 3.04 7.13 -5.66
N ALA A 86 2.79 8.16 -4.84
CA ALA A 86 3.21 9.53 -5.15
C ALA A 86 4.74 9.65 -5.16
N PHE A 87 5.43 9.10 -4.16
CA PHE A 87 6.89 9.08 -4.13
C PHE A 87 7.50 8.31 -5.31
N GLU A 88 6.92 7.17 -5.69
CA GLU A 88 7.35 6.46 -6.90
C GLU A 88 7.15 7.29 -8.17
N ARG A 89 6.02 7.99 -8.30
CA ARG A 89 5.77 8.90 -9.44
C ARG A 89 6.75 10.08 -9.48
N GLN A 90 7.31 10.47 -8.35
CA GLN A 90 8.40 11.45 -8.25
C GLN A 90 9.79 10.86 -8.55
N GLY A 91 9.89 9.56 -8.86
CA GLY A 91 11.15 8.87 -9.16
C GLY A 91 11.92 8.39 -7.92
N LEU A 92 11.32 8.44 -6.73
CA LEU A 92 11.96 7.94 -5.51
C LEU A 92 11.78 6.42 -5.39
N THR A 93 12.80 5.73 -4.87
CA THR A 93 12.70 4.31 -4.55
C THR A 93 11.89 4.11 -3.28
N VAL A 94 10.83 3.31 -3.36
CA VAL A 94 9.93 3.03 -2.23
C VAL A 94 10.01 1.56 -1.85
N VAL A 95 10.17 1.29 -0.56
CA VAL A 95 10.10 -0.04 0.03
C VAL A 95 8.74 -0.19 0.72
N ARG A 96 7.89 -1.05 0.18
CA ARG A 96 6.57 -1.36 0.77
C ARG A 96 6.66 -2.51 1.75
N ASN A 97 5.80 -2.48 2.76
CA ASN A 97 5.67 -3.62 3.67
C ASN A 97 5.02 -4.81 2.98
N ALA A 98 5.43 -6.02 3.38
CA ALA A 98 4.86 -7.27 2.87
C ALA A 98 3.39 -7.46 3.28
N SER A 99 2.96 -6.80 4.36
CA SER A 99 1.60 -6.85 4.91
C SER A 99 1.19 -5.49 5.47
N TYR A 100 -0.10 -5.16 5.34
CA TYR A 100 -0.69 -4.05 6.10
C TYR A 100 -0.80 -4.43 7.58
N SER A 101 -0.26 -3.59 8.47
CA SER A 101 -0.42 -3.73 9.92
C SER A 101 -1.59 -2.83 10.38
N GLY A 102 -2.50 -3.38 11.18
CA GLY A 102 -3.69 -2.65 11.65
C GLY A 102 -3.46 -1.89 12.97
N ASP A 103 -2.31 -2.10 13.60
CA ASP A 103 -1.93 -1.62 14.94
C ASP A 103 -1.10 -0.34 14.91
N GLY A 104 -0.84 0.22 13.73
CA GLY A 104 -0.20 1.53 13.59
C GLY A 104 1.32 1.49 13.60
N GLY A 105 1.91 0.45 12.99
CA GLY A 105 3.34 0.36 12.72
C GLY A 105 3.82 1.32 11.63
N LEU A 106 4.96 0.99 11.02
CA LEU A 106 5.47 1.65 9.83
C LEU A 106 4.58 1.33 8.63
N ASP A 107 4.37 2.29 7.74
CA ASP A 107 3.51 2.13 6.56
C ASP A 107 4.34 1.93 5.27
N GLY A 108 5.65 2.17 5.35
CA GLY A 108 6.61 1.92 4.28
C GLY A 108 7.91 2.67 4.51
N GLN A 109 8.77 2.70 3.50
CA GLN A 109 9.99 3.50 3.51
C GLN A 109 10.21 4.12 2.13
N VAL A 110 10.92 5.24 2.09
CA VAL A 110 11.37 5.88 0.86
C VAL A 110 12.87 6.16 0.97
N ILE A 111 13.60 5.96 -0.12
CA ILE A 111 15.02 6.29 -0.19
C ILE A 111 15.14 7.71 -0.71
N ILE A 112 15.70 8.60 0.11
CA ILE A 112 15.92 10.01 -0.25
C ILE A 112 17.40 10.28 -0.01
N ASP A 113 18.10 10.69 -1.07
CA ASP A 113 19.53 11.03 -1.06
C ASP A 113 20.40 9.92 -0.46
N GLY A 114 20.04 8.67 -0.76
CA GLY A 114 20.74 7.47 -0.27
C GLY A 114 20.33 7.01 1.14
N GLU A 115 19.52 7.78 1.86
CA GLU A 115 19.06 7.44 3.22
C GLU A 115 17.69 6.76 3.21
N HIS A 116 17.51 5.76 4.08
CA HIS A 116 16.21 5.13 4.31
C HIS A 116 15.36 5.98 5.27
N TRP A 117 14.32 6.61 4.74
CA TRP A 117 13.33 7.33 5.52
C TRP A 117 12.13 6.43 5.83
N LEU A 118 11.84 6.26 7.10
CA LEU A 118 10.67 5.53 7.57
C LEU A 118 9.40 6.36 7.36
N ILE A 119 8.32 5.75 6.88
CA ILE A 119 7.06 6.46 6.66
C ILE A 119 6.03 5.95 7.65
N GLN A 120 5.33 6.89 8.28
CA GLN A 120 4.06 6.64 8.93
C GLN A 120 2.99 7.59 8.38
N ALA A 121 1.92 7.01 7.86
CA ALA A 121 0.82 7.62 7.16
C ALA A 121 -0.48 7.51 7.98
N LYS A 122 -1.00 8.64 8.46
CA LYS A 122 -2.22 8.64 9.29
C LYS A 122 -3.33 9.49 8.66
N ARG A 123 -4.37 8.80 8.19
CA ARG A 123 -5.61 9.42 7.72
C ARG A 123 -6.50 9.78 8.93
N TYR A 124 -6.55 11.05 9.30
CA TYR A 124 -7.43 11.55 10.37
C TYR A 124 -8.65 12.27 9.80
N SER A 125 -9.82 12.00 10.36
CA SER A 125 -11.03 12.80 10.12
C SER A 125 -11.02 14.15 10.87
N ARG A 126 -10.24 14.26 11.96
CA ARG A 126 -10.21 15.40 12.87
C ARG A 126 -8.79 15.91 13.12
N ALA A 127 -8.47 16.33 14.34
CA ALA A 127 -7.12 16.68 14.73
C ALA A 127 -6.23 15.43 14.76
N VAL A 128 -4.95 15.63 14.47
CA VAL A 128 -3.92 14.61 14.65
C VAL A 128 -3.67 14.39 16.15
N SER A 129 -3.34 13.16 16.53
CA SER A 129 -3.00 12.80 17.91
C SER A 129 -1.53 13.10 18.20
N PRO A 130 -1.20 13.93 19.20
CA PRO A 130 0.18 14.12 19.67
C PRO A 130 0.87 12.80 20.04
N ALA A 131 0.16 11.88 20.70
CA ALA A 131 0.70 10.60 21.12
C ALA A 131 1.24 9.78 19.94
N HIS A 132 0.52 9.71 18.81
CA HIS A 132 1.00 8.97 17.64
C HIS A 132 2.30 9.56 17.05
N VAL A 133 2.50 10.87 17.20
CA VAL A 133 3.70 11.56 16.70
C VAL A 133 4.88 11.27 17.63
N GLU A 134 4.64 11.29 18.94
CA GLU A 134 5.62 10.94 19.98
C GLU A 134 6.02 9.46 19.92
N ASP A 135 5.07 8.55 19.67
CA ASP A 135 5.32 7.13 19.48
C ASP A 135 6.21 6.89 18.26
N PHE A 136 5.93 7.58 17.16
CA PHE A 136 6.75 7.50 15.97
C PHE A 136 8.15 8.08 16.20
N ASP A 137 8.26 9.23 16.87
CA ASP A 137 9.57 9.81 17.19
C ASP A 137 10.42 8.87 18.05
N ARG A 138 9.79 8.19 19.02
CA ARG A 138 10.45 7.14 19.82
C ARG A 138 10.94 5.98 18.98
N LEU A 139 10.15 5.54 17.99
CA LEU A 139 10.56 4.51 17.03
C LEU A 139 11.76 4.99 16.18
N LEU A 140 11.77 6.25 15.74
CA LEU A 140 12.90 6.83 15.00
C LEU A 140 14.17 6.91 15.85
N LEU A 141 14.03 7.25 17.14
CA LEU A 141 15.13 7.24 18.10
C LEU A 141 15.73 5.84 18.25
N GLN A 142 14.88 4.82 18.43
CA GLN A 142 15.31 3.42 18.59
C GLN A 142 15.94 2.84 17.31
N SER A 143 15.38 3.18 16.15
CA SER A 143 15.88 2.67 14.85
C SER A 143 17.11 3.42 14.33
N GLY A 144 17.41 4.60 14.86
CA GLY A 144 18.49 5.45 14.36
C GLY A 144 18.19 6.12 13.00
N ARG A 145 16.98 5.95 12.46
CA ARG A 145 16.60 6.43 11.13
C ARG A 145 15.80 7.74 11.18
N ARG A 146 15.76 8.43 10.04
CA ARG A 146 14.87 9.58 9.82
C ARG A 146 13.49 9.09 9.42
N GLY A 147 12.47 9.93 9.58
CA GLY A 147 11.11 9.53 9.25
C GLY A 147 10.16 10.66 8.88
N LEU A 148 9.16 10.30 8.08
CA LEU A 148 8.08 11.15 7.61
C LEU A 148 6.79 10.72 8.30
N PHE A 149 6.25 11.60 9.14
CA PHE A 149 4.90 11.46 9.69
C PHE A 149 3.94 12.29 8.85
N ILE A 150 3.17 11.61 8.00
CA ILE A 150 2.33 12.22 6.97
C ILE A 150 0.86 12.06 7.34
N HIS A 151 0.11 13.16 7.43
CA HIS A 151 -1.27 13.09 7.91
C HIS A 151 -2.25 14.10 7.28
N THR A 152 -3.55 13.77 7.36
CA THR A 152 -4.65 14.64 6.88
C THR A 152 -5.33 15.46 7.98
N GLY A 153 -4.93 15.23 9.24
CA GLY A 153 -5.51 15.89 10.41
C GLY A 153 -5.13 17.36 10.58
N ARG A 154 -5.90 18.10 11.40
CA ARG A 154 -5.58 19.49 11.79
C ARG A 154 -4.49 19.52 12.86
N THR A 155 -3.50 20.38 12.69
CA THR A 155 -2.32 20.52 13.58
C THR A 155 -2.50 21.51 14.73
N GLY A 156 -3.64 22.21 14.85
CA GLY A 156 -3.80 23.33 15.80
C GLY A 156 -3.51 23.01 17.28
N LYS A 157 -3.70 21.76 17.73
CA LYS A 157 -3.38 21.33 19.10
C LYS A 157 -1.95 20.76 19.27
N MET A 158 -1.16 20.72 18.21
CA MET A 158 0.15 20.06 18.15
C MET A 158 1.34 21.02 18.24
N SER A 159 1.14 22.31 18.50
CA SER A 159 2.22 23.31 18.51
C SER A 159 3.40 22.89 19.40
N ARG A 160 3.13 22.34 20.59
CA ARG A 160 4.16 21.84 21.50
C ARG A 160 4.90 20.63 20.92
N THR A 161 4.18 19.59 20.49
CA THR A 161 4.77 18.36 19.92
C THR A 161 5.59 18.63 18.67
N ILE A 162 5.14 19.53 17.78
CA ILE A 162 5.90 19.94 16.59
C ILE A 162 7.19 20.66 17.01
N ARG A 163 7.13 21.53 18.02
CA ARG A 163 8.30 22.27 18.51
C ARG A 163 9.33 21.36 19.18
N THR A 164 8.88 20.28 19.82
CA THR A 164 9.75 19.32 20.52
C THR A 164 10.13 18.11 19.67
N ALA A 165 9.65 18.02 18.43
CA ALA A 165 9.96 16.91 17.54
C ALA A 165 11.46 16.84 17.26
N SER A 166 12.02 15.63 17.30
CA SER A 166 13.41 15.38 16.93
C SER A 166 13.75 15.92 15.53
N PRO A 167 15.00 16.35 15.28
CA PRO A 167 15.47 16.69 13.93
C PRO A 167 15.31 15.55 12.90
N ARG A 168 15.17 14.30 13.37
CA ARG A 168 14.96 13.11 12.53
C ARG A 168 13.52 12.97 12.02
N LEU A 169 12.56 13.63 12.67
CA LEU A 169 11.14 13.55 12.37
C LEU A 169 10.71 14.75 11.52
N ARG A 170 10.10 14.47 10.36
CA ARG A 170 9.43 15.47 9.53
C ARG A 170 7.94 15.23 9.49
N ILE A 171 7.17 16.26 9.83
CA ILE A 171 5.70 16.21 9.85
C ILE A 171 5.17 16.90 8.60
N ILE A 172 4.40 16.17 7.79
CA ILE A 172 3.85 16.63 6.52
C ILE A 172 2.32 16.57 6.59
N SER A 173 1.66 17.70 6.38
CA SER A 173 0.20 17.78 6.38
C SER A 173 -0.31 18.97 5.57
N GLY A 174 -1.65 19.06 5.41
CA GLY A 174 -2.31 20.21 4.80
C GLY A 174 -1.79 20.49 3.39
N GLN A 175 -1.39 21.74 3.13
CA GLN A 175 -0.87 22.16 1.83
C GLN A 175 0.40 21.40 1.41
N ARG A 176 1.33 21.13 2.33
CA ARG A 176 2.55 20.35 2.02
C ARG A 176 2.24 18.94 1.55
N LEU A 177 1.23 18.31 2.16
CA LEU A 177 0.73 17.02 1.70
C LEU A 177 0.16 17.12 0.28
N LEU A 178 -0.68 18.12 0.01
CA LEU A 178 -1.28 18.29 -1.31
C LEU A 178 -0.24 18.58 -2.40
N ALA A 179 0.76 19.40 -2.08
CA ALA A 179 1.91 19.71 -2.91
C ALA A 179 2.65 18.43 -3.35
N ILE A 180 3.01 17.57 -2.39
CA ILE A 180 3.68 16.29 -2.67
C ILE A 180 2.78 15.40 -3.53
N LEU A 181 1.50 15.30 -3.22
CA LEU A 181 0.54 14.53 -4.03
C LEU A 181 0.35 15.08 -5.45
N ALA A 182 0.61 16.38 -5.65
CA ALA A 182 0.61 17.03 -6.96
C ALA A 182 1.96 16.91 -7.70
N GLY A 183 2.95 16.24 -7.11
CA GLY A 183 4.25 15.97 -7.73
C GLY A 183 5.38 16.91 -7.31
N GLN A 184 5.18 17.79 -6.32
CA GLN A 184 6.29 18.56 -5.77
C GLN A 184 7.26 17.64 -5.01
N ASP A 185 8.56 17.88 -5.20
CA ASP A 185 9.62 17.08 -4.59
C ASP A 185 9.56 17.18 -3.06
N VAL A 186 9.46 16.03 -2.39
CA VAL A 186 9.44 15.92 -0.93
C VAL A 186 10.66 16.55 -0.26
N ARG A 187 11.81 16.59 -0.94
CA ARG A 187 13.07 17.17 -0.42
C ARG A 187 12.92 18.63 0.01
N GLN A 188 11.96 19.36 -0.55
CA GLN A 188 11.67 20.75 -0.17
C GLN A 188 11.11 20.90 1.26
N TYR A 189 10.75 19.78 1.91
CA TYR A 189 10.14 19.76 3.24
C TYR A 189 10.96 18.97 4.28
N LEU A 190 12.20 18.58 3.93
CA LEU A 190 13.14 17.85 4.79
C LEU A 190 14.13 18.76 5.49
#